data_AF-A0A2W6IDS8-F1
#
_entry.id   AF-A0A2W6IDS8-F1
#
_cell.length_a   1.000
_cell.length_b   1.000
_cell.length_c   1.000
_cell.angle_alpha   90.00
_cell.angle_beta   90.00
_cell.angle_gamma   90.00
#
_symmetry.space_group_name_H-M   'P 1'
#
loop_
_entity.id
_entity.type
_entity.pdbx_description
1 polymer ?
#
loop_
_entity_poly.entity_id
_entity_poly.type
_entity_poly.pdbx_seq_one_letter_code
_entity_poly.pdbx_strand_id
1 'polypeptide(L)'
;MNVMKALQSLGAVGRDAIRAIRQHKYERCESGIYIPAARVSIGGIFRHAHAAAGGELGPWQVDPNRLVNEGLNYLLNAGMGGGSQQTAFYLAPFTGNVTPAADWKGSTFKDVASEFTAYAPATRLPWTTSPSTAEAIGNTAALAAATLTYSAGGPYNLYGIGLLTGSAKGATANILIAATRFATPRTNQLAGDKLAIEYVLSAKDGGDVS
;
A
#
# COMPACT_ATOMS: atom_id res chain seq x y z
N MET A 1 15.20 -29.08 3.24
CA MET A 1 14.66 -29.21 1.87
C MET A 1 14.00 -27.91 1.37
N ASN A 2 14.63 -26.73 1.55
CA ASN A 2 14.07 -25.44 1.11
C ASN A 2 15.10 -24.52 0.43
N VAL A 3 16.39 -24.70 0.72
CA VAL A 3 17.48 -23.90 0.13
C VAL A 3 17.68 -24.21 -1.36
N MET A 4 17.62 -25.48 -1.77
CA MET A 4 17.74 -25.85 -3.20
C MET A 4 16.58 -25.35 -4.06
N LYS A 5 15.33 -25.34 -3.56
CA LYS A 5 14.18 -24.79 -4.28
C LYS A 5 14.27 -23.27 -4.41
N ALA A 6 14.76 -22.58 -3.37
CA ALA A 6 15.05 -21.14 -3.42
C ALA A 6 16.18 -20.82 -4.40
N LEU A 7 17.26 -21.62 -4.43
CA LEU A 7 18.36 -21.46 -5.40
C LEU A 7 17.91 -21.73 -6.85
N GLN A 8 17.04 -22.72 -7.06
CA GLN A 8 16.47 -23.01 -8.38
C GLN A 8 15.51 -21.90 -8.85
N SER A 9 14.70 -21.32 -7.95
CA SER A 9 13.85 -20.17 -8.28
C SER A 9 14.67 -18.89 -8.49
N LEU A 10 15.73 -18.65 -7.72
CA LEU A 10 16.72 -17.59 -7.94
C LEU A 10 17.42 -17.74 -9.29
N GLY A 11 17.76 -18.97 -9.70
CA GLY A 11 18.33 -19.25 -11.01
C GLY A 11 17.35 -19.03 -12.18
N ALA A 12 16.06 -19.31 -11.99
CA ALA A 12 15.02 -19.01 -12.97
C ALA A 12 14.78 -17.49 -13.10
N VAL A 13 14.61 -16.79 -11.98
CA VAL A 13 14.45 -15.33 -11.92
C VAL A 13 15.69 -14.61 -12.49
N GLY A 14 16.90 -15.10 -12.18
CA GLY A 14 18.14 -14.57 -12.74
C GLY A 14 18.21 -14.73 -14.26
N ARG A 15 17.77 -15.88 -14.81
CA ARG A 15 17.71 -16.08 -16.27
C ARG A 15 16.69 -15.17 -16.94
N ASP A 16 15.53 -14.96 -16.33
CA ASP A 16 14.51 -14.05 -16.87
C ASP A 16 14.94 -12.57 -16.78
N ALA A 17 15.60 -12.16 -15.70
CA ALA A 17 16.21 -10.84 -15.57
C ALA A 17 17.31 -10.62 -16.62
N ILE A 18 18.21 -11.60 -16.80
CA ILE A 18 19.24 -11.56 -17.83
C ILE A 18 18.64 -11.52 -19.24
N ARG A 19 17.52 -12.22 -19.48
CA ARG A 19 16.80 -12.18 -20.75
C ARG A 19 16.18 -10.80 -20.99
N ALA A 20 15.53 -10.20 -19.99
CA ALA A 20 14.98 -8.86 -20.07
C ALA A 20 16.09 -7.82 -20.33
N ILE A 21 17.24 -7.97 -19.67
CA ILE A 21 18.43 -7.14 -19.90
C ILE A 21 18.95 -7.28 -21.32
N ARG A 22 19.13 -8.51 -21.82
CA ARG A 22 19.58 -8.76 -23.20
C ARG A 22 18.60 -8.29 -24.27
N GLN A 23 17.31 -8.21 -23.94
CA GLN A 23 16.26 -7.75 -24.85
C GLN A 23 15.99 -6.24 -24.73
N HIS A 24 16.81 -5.49 -23.96
CA HIS A 24 16.60 -4.07 -23.66
C HIS A 24 15.21 -3.75 -23.09
N LYS A 25 14.56 -4.71 -22.44
CA LYS A 25 13.26 -4.54 -21.79
C LYS A 25 13.47 -4.16 -20.34
N TYR A 26 14.24 -3.11 -20.09
CA TYR A 26 14.44 -2.59 -18.76
C TYR A 26 14.81 -1.11 -18.80
N GLU A 27 14.43 -0.42 -17.74
CA GLU A 27 14.70 0.99 -17.48
C GLU A 27 15.53 1.06 -16.19
N ARG A 28 16.49 1.99 -16.15
CA ARG A 28 17.29 2.25 -14.94
C ARG A 28 16.64 3.42 -14.20
N CYS A 29 16.17 3.18 -13.00
CA CYS A 29 15.72 4.21 -12.08
C CYS A 29 16.81 4.45 -11.01
N GLU A 30 16.72 5.58 -10.33
CA GLU A 30 17.66 5.97 -9.26
C GLU A 30 17.70 4.96 -8.09
N SER A 31 16.66 4.11 -7.97
CA SER A 31 16.55 3.04 -6.96
C SER A 31 16.65 1.61 -7.50
N GLY A 32 16.86 1.38 -8.81
CA GLY A 32 17.00 0.01 -9.35
C GLY A 32 16.67 -0.18 -10.84
N ILE A 33 16.45 -1.43 -11.24
CA ILE A 33 16.08 -1.82 -12.61
C ILE A 33 14.57 -2.08 -12.67
N TYR A 34 13.87 -1.32 -13.50
CA TYR A 34 12.44 -1.45 -13.80
C TYR A 34 12.28 -2.21 -15.13
N ILE A 35 11.32 -3.15 -15.26
CA ILE A 35 11.11 -3.94 -16.49
C ILE A 35 9.64 -3.84 -16.89
N PRO A 36 9.24 -2.88 -17.75
CA PRO A 36 7.86 -2.73 -18.16
C PRO A 36 7.69 -3.03 -19.66
N ALA A 37 6.77 -3.95 -19.97
CA ALA A 37 6.13 -3.98 -21.29
C ALA A 37 4.92 -3.01 -21.37
N ALA A 38 4.70 -2.21 -20.33
CA ALA A 38 3.54 -1.32 -20.18
C ALA A 38 3.92 0.11 -20.59
N ARG A 39 3.16 0.67 -21.54
CA ARG A 39 3.34 2.05 -22.02
C ARG A 39 2.90 3.13 -21.03
N VAL A 40 2.12 2.79 -20.01
CA VAL A 40 1.70 3.67 -18.91
C VAL A 40 1.61 2.82 -17.65
N SER A 41 2.01 3.35 -16.51
CA SER A 41 1.90 2.68 -15.22
C SER A 41 1.30 3.61 -14.16
N ILE A 42 0.43 3.03 -13.33
CA ILE A 42 -0.03 3.65 -12.09
C ILE A 42 0.38 2.70 -10.97
N GLY A 43 1.02 3.24 -9.94
CA GLY A 43 1.58 2.48 -8.84
C GLY A 43 1.71 3.35 -7.60
N GLY A 44 1.91 2.74 -6.44
CA GLY A 44 2.11 3.51 -5.23
C GLY A 44 3.12 2.89 -4.30
N ILE A 45 3.51 3.67 -3.29
CA ILE A 45 4.43 3.22 -2.26
C ILE A 45 3.79 3.51 -0.93
N PHE A 46 3.68 2.48 -0.10
CA PHE A 46 3.35 2.65 1.31
C PHE A 46 4.65 2.85 2.08
N ARG A 47 4.63 3.81 3.00
CA ARG A 47 5.66 3.93 4.02
C ARG A 47 5.05 3.93 5.39
N HIS A 48 5.75 3.33 6.34
CA HIS A 48 5.27 3.27 7.71
C HIS A 48 6.41 3.38 8.72
N ALA A 49 6.16 4.15 9.79
CA ALA A 49 7.10 4.36 10.89
C ALA A 49 6.40 4.15 12.23
N HIS A 50 7.05 3.40 13.11
CA HIS A 50 6.54 3.11 14.45
C HIS A 50 7.17 4.06 15.47
N ALA A 51 6.41 4.46 16.47
CA ALA A 51 6.92 5.07 17.69
C ALA A 51 6.33 4.35 18.91
N ALA A 52 7.15 4.14 19.93
CA ALA A 52 6.66 3.72 21.25
C ALA A 52 5.80 4.84 21.86
N ALA A 53 4.96 4.51 22.84
CA ALA A 53 4.17 5.49 23.57
C ALA A 53 5.04 6.67 24.08
N GLY A 54 4.73 7.89 23.62
CA GLY A 54 5.47 9.11 23.96
C GLY A 54 6.83 9.28 23.27
N GLY A 55 7.27 8.30 22.47
CA GLY A 55 8.52 8.36 21.71
C GLY A 55 8.39 9.04 20.35
N GLU A 56 9.53 9.22 19.70
CA GLU A 56 9.62 9.70 18.32
C GLU A 56 9.45 8.57 17.30
N LEU A 57 9.10 8.93 16.06
CA LEU A 57 9.01 7.98 14.97
C LEU A 57 10.40 7.41 14.67
N GLY A 58 10.49 6.08 14.69
CA GLY A 58 11.65 5.34 14.23
C GLY A 58 11.81 5.39 12.70
N PRO A 59 12.75 4.60 12.15
CA PRO A 59 13.06 4.64 10.73
C PRO A 59 11.86 4.24 9.88
N TRP A 60 11.66 4.98 8.79
CA TRP A 60 10.66 4.68 7.77
C TRP A 60 10.99 3.35 7.09
N GLN A 61 9.98 2.50 7.01
CA GLN A 61 10.00 1.30 6.19
C GLN A 61 9.18 1.58 4.93
N VAL A 62 9.55 0.93 3.83
CA VAL A 62 8.97 1.15 2.50
C VAL A 62 8.50 -0.20 1.97
N ASP A 63 7.24 -0.27 1.60
CA ASP A 63 6.63 -1.49 1.07
C ASP A 63 5.97 -1.23 -0.29
N PRO A 64 6.25 -2.09 -1.30
CA PRO A 64 5.54 -2.01 -2.55
C PRO A 64 4.06 -2.32 -2.33
N ASN A 65 3.19 -1.67 -3.08
CA ASN A 65 1.76 -1.93 -3.02
C ASN A 65 1.29 -2.85 -4.15
N ARG A 66 0.10 -3.41 -3.95
CA ARG A 66 -0.73 -3.94 -5.02
C ARG A 66 -1.90 -2.99 -5.20
N LEU A 67 -1.97 -2.33 -6.35
CA LEU A 67 -3.25 -1.80 -6.84
C LEU A 67 -4.13 -2.98 -7.25
N VAL A 68 -5.30 -3.10 -6.64
CA VAL A 68 -6.23 -4.19 -6.93
C VAL A 68 -7.05 -3.86 -8.16
N ASN A 69 -7.63 -4.87 -8.81
CA ASN A 69 -8.40 -4.69 -10.04
C ASN A 69 -9.58 -3.73 -9.83
N GLU A 70 -10.22 -3.78 -8.65
CA GLU A 70 -11.31 -2.88 -8.27
C GLU A 70 -10.85 -1.42 -8.26
N GLY A 71 -9.69 -1.15 -7.67
CA GLY A 71 -9.05 0.17 -7.62
C GLY A 71 -8.65 0.70 -8.99
N LEU A 72 -8.03 -0.13 -9.82
CA LEU A 72 -7.66 0.25 -11.19
C LEU A 72 -8.90 0.62 -12.02
N ASN A 73 -9.95 -0.20 -11.97
CA ASN A 73 -11.21 0.09 -12.65
C ASN A 73 -11.85 1.37 -12.12
N TYR A 74 -11.83 1.59 -10.81
CA TYR A 74 -12.33 2.82 -10.21
C TYR A 74 -11.59 4.06 -10.73
N LEU A 75 -10.25 4.04 -10.76
CA LEU A 75 -9.45 5.17 -11.24
C LEU A 75 -9.75 5.52 -12.70
N LEU A 76 -9.84 4.51 -13.57
CA LEU A 76 -10.19 4.70 -14.98
C LEU A 76 -11.62 5.22 -15.16
N ASN A 77 -12.57 4.68 -14.41
CA ASN A 77 -13.98 5.08 -14.54
C ASN A 77 -14.23 6.48 -13.96
N ALA A 78 -13.62 6.84 -12.84
CA ALA A 78 -13.75 8.16 -12.24
C ALA A 78 -13.13 9.27 -13.09
N GLY A 79 -12.00 8.98 -13.77
CA GLY A 79 -11.33 9.95 -14.64
C GLY A 79 -11.92 10.04 -16.05
N MET A 80 -12.22 8.90 -16.68
CA MET A 80 -12.53 8.83 -18.12
C MET A 80 -13.85 8.14 -18.44
N GLY A 81 -14.31 7.21 -17.59
CA GLY A 81 -15.51 6.40 -17.84
C GLY A 81 -16.83 7.03 -17.41
N GLY A 82 -16.84 8.28 -16.94
CA GLY A 82 -18.05 8.98 -16.46
C GLY A 82 -18.58 8.46 -15.12
N GLY A 83 -17.78 7.68 -14.38
CA GLY A 83 -18.12 7.22 -13.03
C GLY A 83 -18.03 8.34 -11.99
N SER A 84 -18.77 8.20 -10.89
CA SER A 84 -18.74 9.20 -9.81
C SER A 84 -17.41 9.20 -9.06
N GLN A 85 -16.85 10.39 -8.86
CA GLN A 85 -15.66 10.59 -8.04
C GLN A 85 -15.97 10.34 -6.56
N GLN A 86 -15.03 9.70 -5.86
CA GLN A 86 -15.05 9.57 -4.40
C GLN A 86 -14.20 10.71 -3.86
N THR A 87 -14.76 11.45 -2.91
CA THR A 87 -14.12 12.67 -2.37
C THR A 87 -13.23 12.38 -1.17
N ALA A 88 -13.27 11.16 -0.62
CA ALA A 88 -12.49 10.78 0.54
C ALA A 88 -11.98 9.33 0.43
N PHE A 89 -10.78 9.12 0.96
CA PHE A 89 -10.13 7.82 1.07
C PHE A 89 -9.48 7.68 2.44
N TYR A 90 -9.29 6.43 2.87
CA TYR A 90 -8.90 6.09 4.21
C TYR A 90 -7.93 4.91 4.24
N LEU A 91 -6.93 5.00 5.09
CA LEU A 91 -5.95 3.96 5.37
C LEU A 91 -6.49 3.05 6.47
N ALA A 92 -6.51 1.74 6.20
CA ALA A 92 -7.01 0.71 7.10
C ALA A 92 -5.91 -0.33 7.37
N PRO A 93 -5.35 -0.37 8.59
CA PRO A 93 -4.42 -1.42 8.97
C PRO A 93 -5.10 -2.79 9.07
N PHE A 94 -4.35 -3.87 8.89
CA PHE A 94 -4.88 -5.24 9.01
C PHE A 94 -3.93 -6.21 9.71
N THR A 95 -4.49 -7.26 10.34
CA THR A 95 -3.77 -8.25 11.16
C THR A 95 -3.56 -9.59 10.47
N GLY A 96 -4.22 -9.83 9.33
CA GLY A 96 -4.04 -11.06 8.57
C GLY A 96 -2.64 -11.11 7.96
N ASN A 97 -1.90 -12.19 8.20
CA ASN A 97 -0.63 -12.44 7.51
C ASN A 97 -0.88 -12.97 6.09
N VAL A 98 -1.47 -12.12 5.26
CA VAL A 98 -1.93 -12.45 3.91
C VAL A 98 -1.32 -11.48 2.89
N THR A 99 -1.02 -11.98 1.70
CA THR A 99 -0.54 -11.14 0.59
C THR A 99 -1.75 -10.58 -0.16
N PRO A 100 -1.85 -9.26 -0.37
CA PRO A 100 -2.93 -8.67 -1.16
C PRO A 100 -3.03 -9.29 -2.55
N ALA A 101 -4.20 -9.85 -2.87
CA ALA A 101 -4.48 -10.42 -4.18
C ALA A 101 -5.14 -9.38 -5.10
N ALA A 102 -5.03 -9.60 -6.41
CA ALA A 102 -5.55 -8.69 -7.43
C ALA A 102 -7.07 -8.54 -7.39
N ASP A 103 -7.77 -9.58 -6.95
CA ASP A 103 -9.23 -9.71 -6.91
C ASP A 103 -9.85 -9.29 -5.59
N TRP A 104 -9.05 -8.83 -4.62
CA TRP A 104 -9.56 -8.25 -3.38
C TRP A 104 -10.48 -7.06 -3.65
N LYS A 105 -11.50 -6.93 -2.81
CA LYS A 105 -12.54 -5.91 -2.90
C LYS A 105 -12.68 -5.18 -1.58
N GLY A 106 -13.15 -3.93 -1.63
CA GLY A 106 -13.48 -3.19 -0.41
C GLY A 106 -14.57 -3.90 0.39
N SER A 107 -15.53 -4.54 -0.29
CA SER A 107 -16.63 -5.26 0.37
C SER A 107 -16.22 -6.47 1.19
N THR A 108 -15.07 -7.09 0.91
CA THR A 108 -14.57 -8.27 1.62
C THR A 108 -13.31 -7.99 2.44
N PHE A 109 -12.72 -6.79 2.32
CA PHE A 109 -11.45 -6.42 2.96
C PHE A 109 -11.40 -6.76 4.45
N LYS A 110 -12.47 -6.43 5.18
CA LYS A 110 -12.60 -6.70 6.62
C LYS A 110 -12.26 -8.15 6.95
N ASP A 111 -12.75 -9.09 6.15
CA ASP A 111 -12.65 -10.51 6.43
C ASP A 111 -11.37 -11.10 5.81
N VAL A 112 -11.08 -10.79 4.54
CA VAL A 112 -9.91 -11.37 3.84
C VAL A 112 -8.58 -10.84 4.39
N ALA A 113 -8.52 -9.58 4.80
CA ALA A 113 -7.33 -8.98 5.39
C ALA A 113 -7.32 -9.08 6.91
N SER A 114 -8.47 -9.37 7.54
CA SER A 114 -8.68 -9.21 8.99
C SER A 114 -8.38 -7.77 9.43
N GLU A 115 -9.28 -6.84 9.05
CA GLU A 115 -9.11 -5.41 9.35
C GLU A 115 -8.91 -5.19 10.86
N PHE A 116 -7.84 -4.46 11.18
CA PHE A 116 -7.54 -4.09 12.56
C PHE A 116 -8.38 -2.89 12.96
N THR A 117 -9.02 -2.94 14.14
CA THR A 117 -9.92 -1.86 14.58
C THR A 117 -9.59 -1.26 15.95
N ALA A 118 -8.67 -1.87 16.71
CA ALA A 118 -8.31 -1.46 18.08
C ALA A 118 -7.29 -0.31 18.10
N TYR A 119 -7.67 0.84 17.55
CA TYR A 119 -6.92 2.10 17.58
C TYR A 119 -7.85 3.30 17.75
N ALA A 120 -7.31 4.42 18.24
CA ALA A 120 -8.08 5.50 18.86
C ALA A 120 -9.13 6.20 17.96
N PRO A 121 -8.84 6.73 16.77
CA PRO A 121 -9.88 7.28 15.90
C PRO A 121 -11.03 6.28 15.69
N ALA A 122 -12.29 6.71 15.83
CA ALA A 122 -13.46 5.86 15.60
C ALA A 122 -13.61 5.44 14.12
N THR A 123 -13.00 6.20 13.22
CA THR A 123 -12.96 5.94 11.77
C THR A 123 -11.61 5.34 11.35
N ARG A 124 -11.53 4.89 10.10
CA ARG A 124 -10.25 4.70 9.39
C ARG A 124 -9.49 6.01 9.31
N LEU A 125 -8.17 5.91 9.18
CA LEU A 125 -7.29 7.07 9.13
C LEU A 125 -7.47 7.78 7.79
N PRO A 126 -7.75 9.09 7.74
CA PRO A 126 -7.93 9.79 6.48
C PRO A 126 -6.63 9.80 5.66
N TRP A 127 -6.75 9.56 4.35
CA TRP A 127 -5.70 9.83 3.36
C TRP A 127 -5.96 11.20 2.75
N THR A 128 -5.60 12.25 3.50
CA THR A 128 -5.81 13.64 3.07
C THR A 128 -4.73 14.05 2.09
N THR A 129 -5.13 14.50 0.91
CA THR A 129 -4.24 14.85 -0.19
C THR A 129 -4.51 16.25 -0.71
N SER A 130 -3.54 16.83 -1.41
CA SER A 130 -3.74 17.99 -2.28
C SER A 130 -3.87 17.53 -3.74
N PRO A 131 -4.51 18.32 -4.62
CA PRO A 131 -4.52 18.04 -6.05
C PRO A 131 -3.11 17.84 -6.59
N SER A 132 -2.95 16.86 -7.49
CA SER A 132 -1.64 16.55 -8.08
C SER A 132 -1.19 17.63 -9.07
N THR A 133 0.10 17.97 -9.04
CA THR A 133 0.76 18.85 -10.03
C THR A 133 2.04 18.24 -10.62
N ALA A 134 2.35 16.99 -10.27
CA ALA A 134 3.59 16.30 -10.64
C ALA A 134 3.37 14.78 -10.78
N GLU A 135 2.20 14.42 -11.33
CA GLU A 135 1.76 13.03 -11.56
C GLU A 135 1.85 12.13 -10.32
N ALA A 136 1.83 12.74 -9.13
CA ALA A 136 1.85 12.08 -7.84
C ALA A 136 0.85 12.73 -6.87
N ILE A 137 0.22 11.91 -6.04
CA ILE A 137 -0.75 12.35 -5.03
C ILE A 137 -0.59 11.50 -3.78
N GLY A 138 -0.61 12.13 -2.61
CA GLY A 138 -0.34 11.44 -1.35
C GLY A 138 -0.57 12.33 -0.15
N ASN A 139 -0.41 11.73 1.03
CA ASN A 139 -0.68 12.36 2.33
C ASN A 139 0.58 12.79 3.08
N THR A 140 1.72 12.93 2.40
CA THR A 140 3.00 13.36 3.00
C THR A 140 2.86 14.63 3.83
N ALA A 141 2.12 15.62 3.35
CA ALA A 141 1.88 16.87 4.07
C ALA A 141 0.83 16.77 5.20
N ALA A 142 0.12 15.65 5.31
CA ALA A 142 -0.98 15.42 6.26
C ALA A 142 -0.75 14.18 7.15
N LEU A 143 0.51 13.84 7.42
CA LEU A 143 0.90 12.60 8.08
C LEU A 143 0.33 12.43 9.50
N ALA A 144 0.16 13.53 10.24
CA ALA A 144 -0.41 13.50 11.59
C ALA A 144 -1.82 12.89 11.62
N ALA A 145 -2.65 13.19 10.63
CA ALA A 145 -4.00 12.63 10.50
C ALA A 145 -3.98 11.14 10.11
N ALA A 146 -2.89 10.70 9.47
CA ALA A 146 -2.65 9.31 9.08
C ALA A 146 -1.78 8.52 10.09
N THR A 147 -1.71 8.99 11.33
CA THR A 147 -1.00 8.30 12.42
C THR A 147 -2.01 7.68 13.36
N LEU A 148 -2.02 6.34 13.45
CA LEU A 148 -2.84 5.64 14.44
C LEU A 148 -2.13 5.61 15.79
N THR A 149 -2.93 5.56 16.85
CA THR A 149 -2.48 5.24 18.21
C THR A 149 -3.21 3.99 18.66
N TYR A 150 -2.47 2.96 19.09
CA TYR A 150 -3.06 1.69 19.51
C TYR A 150 -3.86 1.85 20.80
N SER A 151 -5.03 1.21 20.85
CA SER A 151 -5.91 1.22 22.02
C SER A 151 -5.41 0.25 23.11
N ALA A 152 -6.08 0.22 24.26
CA ALA A 152 -5.80 -0.76 25.31
C ALA A 152 -6.18 -2.20 24.88
N GLY A 153 -5.38 -3.19 25.31
CA GLY A 153 -5.67 -4.63 25.15
C GLY A 153 -4.64 -5.44 24.36
N GLY A 154 -3.55 -4.82 23.86
CA GLY A 154 -2.48 -5.52 23.14
C GLY A 154 -1.78 -6.63 23.96
N PRO A 155 -0.73 -7.27 23.41
CA PRO A 155 0.01 -6.87 22.21
C PRO A 155 -0.76 -7.10 20.90
N TYR A 156 -0.62 -6.16 19.97
CA TYR A 156 -1.16 -6.26 18.62
C TYR A 156 -0.07 -6.53 17.59
N ASN A 157 -0.46 -7.22 16.51
CA ASN A 157 0.40 -7.49 15.36
C ASN A 157 -0.29 -6.98 14.09
N LEU A 158 0.36 -6.06 13.37
CA LEU A 158 -0.07 -5.58 12.07
C LEU A 158 0.83 -6.12 10.97
N TYR A 159 0.20 -6.58 9.91
CA TYR A 159 0.88 -7.17 8.76
C TYR A 159 0.76 -6.34 7.50
N GLY A 160 -0.08 -5.29 7.48
CA GLY A 160 -0.19 -4.42 6.33
C GLY A 160 -1.29 -3.38 6.45
N ILE A 161 -1.51 -2.68 5.33
CA ILE A 161 -2.46 -1.56 5.22
C ILE A 161 -3.18 -1.64 3.86
N GLY A 162 -4.46 -1.28 3.84
CA GLY A 162 -5.24 -1.00 2.63
C GLY A 162 -5.65 0.47 2.52
N LEU A 163 -5.91 0.94 1.31
CA LEU A 163 -6.53 2.23 1.00
C LEU A 163 -7.96 2.00 0.50
N LEU A 164 -8.96 2.50 1.23
CA LEU A 164 -10.38 2.28 0.95
C LEU A 164 -11.16 3.60 0.87
N THR A 165 -12.33 3.60 0.26
CA THR A 165 -13.19 4.81 0.16
C THR A 165 -14.12 5.01 1.36
N GLY A 166 -14.39 3.96 2.15
CA GLY A 166 -15.31 4.03 3.29
C GLY A 166 -14.62 4.43 4.59
N SER A 167 -15.24 5.33 5.37
CA SER A 167 -14.68 5.85 6.63
C SER A 167 -14.84 4.91 7.82
N ALA A 168 -15.96 4.18 7.90
CA ALA A 168 -16.25 3.29 9.01
C ALA A 168 -15.36 2.04 8.97
N LYS A 169 -14.81 1.68 10.13
CA LYS A 169 -14.05 0.44 10.30
C LYS A 169 -14.97 -0.76 10.05
N GLY A 170 -14.50 -1.74 9.28
CA GLY A 170 -15.30 -2.91 8.93
C GLY A 170 -16.44 -2.67 7.94
N ALA A 171 -16.52 -1.48 7.34
CA ALA A 171 -17.53 -1.20 6.32
C ALA A 171 -17.32 -2.07 5.07
N THR A 172 -18.44 -2.52 4.49
CA THR A 172 -18.48 -3.31 3.26
C THR A 172 -18.92 -2.48 2.04
N ALA A 173 -19.61 -1.35 2.26
CA ALA A 173 -19.98 -0.41 1.21
C ALA A 173 -18.81 0.54 0.88
N ASN A 174 -17.79 0.03 0.20
CA ASN A 174 -16.55 0.75 -0.11
C ASN A 174 -15.74 0.02 -1.19
N ILE A 175 -14.82 0.75 -1.80
CA ILE A 175 -13.91 0.26 -2.83
C ILE A 175 -12.52 0.13 -2.23
N LEU A 176 -11.82 -0.96 -2.53
CA LEU A 176 -10.39 -1.10 -2.21
C LEU A 176 -9.56 -0.60 -3.40
N ILE A 177 -8.69 0.38 -3.15
CA ILE A 177 -7.82 0.95 -4.18
C ILE A 177 -6.52 0.17 -4.26
N ALA A 178 -5.82 0.07 -3.13
CA ALA A 178 -4.54 -0.59 -3.01
C ALA A 178 -4.43 -1.27 -1.64
N ALA A 179 -3.56 -2.26 -1.54
CA ALA A 179 -3.10 -2.78 -0.26
C ALA A 179 -1.65 -3.22 -0.34
N THR A 180 -0.99 -3.29 0.81
CA THR A 180 0.35 -3.86 0.95
C THR A 180 0.40 -4.79 2.16
N ARG A 181 1.28 -5.80 2.08
CA ARG A 181 1.75 -6.54 3.24
C ARG A 181 3.16 -6.04 3.56
N PHE A 182 3.40 -5.67 4.82
CA PHE A 182 4.70 -5.25 5.28
C PHE A 182 5.74 -6.35 5.06
N ALA A 183 6.91 -5.96 4.54
CA ALA A 183 8.09 -6.82 4.49
C ALA A 183 8.53 -7.18 5.92
N THR A 184 8.49 -6.20 6.83
CA THR A 184 8.71 -6.39 8.26
C THR A 184 7.43 -6.07 9.04
N PRO A 185 6.70 -7.07 9.56
CA PRO A 185 5.46 -6.83 10.29
C PRO A 185 5.71 -6.02 11.56
N ARG A 186 4.70 -5.25 11.98
CA ARG A 186 4.73 -4.50 13.24
C ARG A 186 4.12 -5.37 14.33
N THR A 187 4.97 -6.04 15.09
CA THR A 187 4.54 -6.98 16.13
C THR A 187 4.68 -6.40 17.53
N ASN A 188 4.01 -7.00 18.51
CA ASN A 188 4.10 -6.65 19.93
C ASN A 188 3.78 -5.19 20.24
N GLN A 189 2.86 -4.60 19.48
CA GLN A 189 2.46 -3.20 19.63
C GLN A 189 1.56 -3.05 20.84
N LEU A 190 1.89 -2.12 21.72
CA LEU A 190 1.19 -1.90 22.99
C LEU A 190 0.31 -0.66 22.93
N ALA A 191 -0.53 -0.49 23.95
CA ALA A 191 -1.38 0.68 24.07
C ALA A 191 -0.54 1.98 24.10
N GLY A 192 -0.97 2.98 23.35
CA GLY A 192 -0.25 4.27 23.26
C GLY A 192 0.88 4.30 22.24
N ASP A 193 1.35 3.15 21.76
CA ASP A 193 2.25 3.10 20.60
C ASP A 193 1.57 3.75 19.39
N LYS A 194 2.38 4.22 18.45
CA LYS A 194 1.91 4.89 17.24
C LYS A 194 2.46 4.24 15.99
N LEU A 195 1.67 4.26 14.93
CA LEU A 195 2.11 3.90 13.59
C LEU A 195 1.68 5.01 12.63
N ALA A 196 2.66 5.75 12.12
CA ALA A 196 2.47 6.73 11.06
C ALA A 196 2.46 6.03 9.71
N ILE A 197 1.53 6.44 8.85
CA ILE A 197 1.30 5.83 7.54
C ILE A 197 1.32 6.90 6.46
N GLU A 198 2.20 6.71 5.49
CA GLU A 198 2.23 7.46 4.25
C GLU A 198 1.85 6.53 3.10
N TYR A 199 1.08 7.07 2.17
CA TYR A 199 0.87 6.46 0.86
C TYR A 199 0.97 7.53 -0.20
N VAL A 200 1.79 7.28 -1.22
CA VAL A 200 1.92 8.10 -2.41
C VAL A 200 1.57 7.25 -3.61
N LEU A 201 0.58 7.69 -4.38
CA LEU A 201 0.22 7.13 -5.68
C LEU A 201 0.86 7.99 -6.76
N SER A 202 1.47 7.36 -7.76
CA SER A 202 2.09 8.02 -8.90
C SER A 202 1.64 7.38 -10.21
N ALA A 203 1.55 8.21 -11.24
CA ALA A 203 1.35 7.81 -12.63
C ALA A 203 2.57 8.20 -13.44
N LYS A 204 2.97 7.35 -14.40
CA LYS A 204 4.05 7.63 -15.34
C LYS A 204 3.72 7.07 -16.72
N ASP A 205 4.07 7.83 -17.76
CA ASP A 205 4.07 7.34 -19.13
C ASP A 205 5.42 6.71 -19.45
N GLY A 206 5.41 5.68 -20.29
CA GLY A 206 6.62 5.00 -20.76
C GLY A 206 7.43 5.85 -21.74
N GLY A 207 6.88 6.96 -22.23
CA GLY A 207 7.61 7.98 -22.98
C GLY A 207 8.42 8.94 -22.11
N ASP A 208 8.21 8.95 -20.78
CA ASP A 208 8.90 9.86 -19.84
C ASP A 208 10.32 9.39 -19.49
N VAL A 209 10.72 8.19 -19.91
CA VAL A 209 12.07 7.63 -19.70
C VAL A 209 12.95 7.83 -20.93
N SER A 210 13.53 9.03 -21.05
CA SER A 210 14.61 9.32 -22.02
C SER A 210 15.98 8.87 -21.51
#